data_AF-A0A354GIE9-F1
#
_entry.id   AF-A0A354GIE9-F1
#
_cell.length_a   1.000
_cell.length_b   1.000
_cell.length_c   1.000
_cell.angle_alpha   90.00
_cell.angle_beta   90.00
_cell.angle_gamma   90.00
#
_symmetry.space_group_name_H-M   'P 1'
#
loop_
_entity.id
_entity.type
_entity.pdbx_description
1 polymer ?
#
loop_
_entity_poly.entity_id
_entity_poly.type
_entity_poly.pdbx_seq_one_letter_code
_entity_poly.pdbx_strand_id
1 'polypeptide(L)'
;MKISYNWLKQFLNIQLEVEKTGELLTDLGLEVEGVEKVESIKGGLDGVVVGEVLTCEKHPNADKLKVTTVNLGTENKVKIVCGAPNVEVGLKVPVATIGTKLYNQDGNEFKIKKGKIRGEESHGMICAEDELGLGKGHDGIMVLDESIEVGTACADVFNIETDYVFEIGLTPNRSDAMSHYGVARDLRAGLIQQGTNLELITPSVSDFHVDERVLKIDIEVSDKDLVPRYDGITITDIEVKDSPKWIQNRLKAIGINPKNNIVDITNYVLHELGQPLHAFDATKIRGNKVLVKTLDEGTSFKTLDGIERKLSADDIMICDVDENPLCIAGVLGGLESGVSENTTSVFLESAYFDPVSIRKT
;
A
#
# COMPACT_ATOMS: atom_id res chain seq x y z
N MET A 1 16.04 -5.13 0.30
CA MET A 1 15.03 -4.23 -0.31
C MET A 1 13.94 -5.06 -0.94
N LYS A 2 12.66 -4.72 -0.79
CA LYS A 2 11.54 -5.46 -1.41
C LYS A 2 11.11 -4.85 -2.74
N ILE A 3 11.00 -5.67 -3.79
CA ILE A 3 10.59 -5.27 -5.15
C ILE A 3 9.46 -6.17 -5.64
N SER A 4 8.32 -5.57 -5.97
CA SER A 4 7.15 -6.24 -6.55
C SER A 4 7.38 -6.59 -8.02
N TYR A 5 7.18 -7.85 -8.38
CA TYR A 5 7.24 -8.32 -9.76
C TYR A 5 6.13 -7.71 -10.63
N ASN A 6 4.90 -7.59 -10.10
CA ASN A 6 3.82 -6.93 -10.82
C ASN A 6 4.07 -5.44 -11.05
N TRP A 7 4.73 -4.76 -10.11
CA TRP A 7 5.09 -3.36 -10.29
C TRP A 7 6.23 -3.19 -11.30
N LEU A 8 7.20 -4.11 -11.34
CA LEU A 8 8.22 -4.13 -12.41
C LEU A 8 7.59 -4.22 -13.80
N LYS A 9 6.48 -4.96 -13.95
CA LYS A 9 5.76 -5.09 -15.23
C LYS A 9 5.24 -3.77 -15.80
N GLN A 10 5.08 -2.74 -14.96
CA GLN A 10 4.72 -1.40 -15.41
C GLN A 10 5.82 -0.75 -16.24
N PHE A 11 7.08 -1.02 -15.91
CA PHE A 11 8.25 -0.43 -16.57
C PHE A 11 8.75 -1.28 -17.72
N LEU A 12 8.57 -2.58 -17.64
CA LEU A 12 8.97 -3.53 -18.67
C LEU A 12 7.86 -4.55 -18.86
N ASN A 13 7.36 -4.73 -20.08
CA ASN A 13 6.39 -5.78 -20.37
C ASN A 13 7.07 -7.18 -20.35
N ILE A 14 7.37 -7.66 -19.15
CA ILE A 14 8.11 -8.90 -18.88
C ILE A 14 7.15 -10.08 -18.90
N GLN A 15 7.56 -11.14 -19.59
CA GLN A 15 6.86 -12.44 -19.66
C GLN A 15 7.71 -13.58 -19.08
N LEU A 16 8.81 -13.23 -18.39
CA LEU A 16 9.76 -14.16 -17.80
C LEU A 16 9.21 -14.77 -16.51
N GLU A 17 9.47 -16.05 -16.27
CA GLU A 17 9.15 -16.68 -14.98
C GLU A 17 9.82 -15.94 -13.81
N VAL A 18 9.20 -15.97 -12.63
CA VAL A 18 9.65 -15.22 -11.45
C VAL A 18 11.04 -15.70 -11.02
N GLU A 19 11.27 -17.01 -11.05
CA GLU A 19 12.52 -17.65 -10.70
C GLU A 19 13.65 -17.19 -11.62
N LYS A 20 13.43 -17.23 -12.94
CA LYS A 20 14.40 -16.76 -13.94
C LYS A 20 14.66 -15.25 -13.84
N THR A 21 13.64 -14.48 -13.47
CA THR A 21 13.81 -13.05 -13.20
C THR A 21 14.74 -12.84 -12.01
N GLY A 22 14.55 -13.59 -10.93
CA GLY A 22 15.41 -13.51 -9.75
C GLY A 22 16.85 -13.97 -10.00
N GLU A 23 17.04 -15.05 -10.77
CA GLU A 23 18.36 -15.51 -11.22
C GLU A 23 19.08 -14.41 -12.01
N LEU A 24 18.40 -13.80 -13.01
CA LEU A 24 18.99 -12.75 -13.83
C LEU A 24 19.33 -11.50 -13.01
N LEU A 25 18.48 -11.10 -12.06
CA LEU A 25 18.79 -9.99 -11.14
C LEU A 25 20.06 -10.28 -10.32
N THR A 26 20.19 -11.51 -9.83
CA THR A 26 21.38 -11.93 -9.06
C THR A 26 22.65 -11.90 -9.92
N ASP A 27 22.59 -12.39 -11.16
CA ASP A 27 23.71 -12.32 -12.12
C ASP A 27 24.14 -10.88 -12.46
N LEU A 28 23.21 -9.93 -12.38
CA LEU A 28 23.47 -8.49 -12.57
C LEU A 28 24.03 -7.80 -11.30
N GLY A 29 24.21 -8.54 -10.21
CA GLY A 29 24.70 -8.02 -8.93
C GLY A 29 23.61 -7.44 -8.02
N LEU A 30 22.33 -7.68 -8.34
CA LEU A 30 21.18 -7.44 -7.47
C LEU A 30 20.78 -8.78 -6.83
N GLU A 31 21.56 -9.22 -5.85
CA GLU A 31 21.41 -10.52 -5.21
C GLU A 31 20.01 -10.71 -4.61
N VAL A 32 19.26 -11.68 -5.14
CA VAL A 32 17.94 -12.04 -4.63
C VAL A 32 18.09 -13.05 -3.51
N GLU A 33 17.88 -12.58 -2.28
CA GLU A 33 17.97 -13.36 -1.04
C GLU A 33 16.72 -14.24 -0.84
N GLY A 34 15.58 -13.81 -1.41
CA GLY A 34 14.32 -14.53 -1.29
C GLY A 34 13.24 -14.03 -2.25
N VAL A 35 12.25 -14.90 -2.47
CA VAL A 35 11.03 -14.58 -3.22
C VAL A 35 9.83 -14.95 -2.37
N GLU A 36 8.99 -13.97 -2.05
CA GLU A 36 7.78 -14.15 -1.26
C GLU A 36 6.55 -14.01 -2.15
N LYS A 37 5.62 -14.98 -2.09
CA LYS A 37 4.30 -14.83 -2.69
C LYS A 37 3.47 -13.92 -1.78
N VAL A 38 2.99 -12.81 -2.31
CA VAL A 38 2.13 -11.86 -1.59
C VAL A 38 0.77 -11.80 -2.27
N GLU A 39 -0.27 -11.78 -1.46
CA GLU A 39 -1.65 -11.66 -1.93
C GLU A 39 -2.27 -10.43 -1.26
N SER A 40 -3.09 -9.66 -2.00
CA SER A 40 -3.76 -8.47 -1.46
C SER A 40 -4.63 -8.78 -0.23
N ILE A 41 -5.03 -10.04 -0.11
CA ILE A 41 -5.61 -10.65 1.08
C ILE A 41 -4.88 -11.96 1.34
N LYS A 42 -4.40 -12.13 2.56
CA LYS A 42 -3.65 -13.33 2.96
C LYS A 42 -4.49 -14.59 2.71
N GLY A 43 -3.92 -15.55 1.98
CA GLY A 43 -4.59 -16.79 1.62
C GLY A 43 -5.41 -16.71 0.33
N GLY A 44 -5.43 -15.57 -0.35
CA GLY A 44 -5.97 -15.43 -1.70
C GLY A 44 -7.48 -15.63 -1.82
N LEU A 45 -8.19 -15.74 -0.68
CA LEU A 45 -9.55 -16.27 -0.61
C LEU A 45 -9.70 -17.69 -1.22
N ASP A 46 -8.62 -18.47 -1.22
CA ASP A 46 -8.63 -19.83 -1.75
C ASP A 46 -9.62 -20.73 -0.98
N GLY A 47 -10.55 -21.35 -1.71
CA GLY A 47 -11.64 -22.14 -1.14
C GLY A 47 -12.84 -21.32 -0.63
N VAL A 48 -12.92 -20.01 -0.91
CA VAL A 48 -14.12 -19.19 -0.69
C VAL A 48 -14.87 -19.03 -2.01
N VAL A 49 -16.15 -19.39 -2.03
CA VAL A 49 -17.00 -19.37 -3.23
C VAL A 49 -18.29 -18.60 -2.99
N VAL A 50 -18.90 -18.09 -4.05
CA VAL A 50 -20.22 -17.46 -3.98
C VAL A 50 -21.28 -18.53 -3.75
N GLY A 51 -22.02 -18.41 -2.66
CA GLY A 51 -23.16 -19.26 -2.34
C GLY A 51 -24.49 -18.51 -2.38
N GLU A 52 -25.58 -19.21 -2.60
CA GLU A 52 -26.96 -18.67 -2.52
C GLU A 52 -27.73 -19.35 -1.40
N VAL A 53 -28.33 -18.54 -0.51
CA VAL A 53 -29.12 -19.04 0.62
C VAL A 53 -30.50 -19.49 0.12
N LEU A 54 -30.74 -20.79 0.09
CA LEU A 54 -32.01 -21.37 -0.37
C LEU A 54 -33.06 -21.48 0.73
N THR A 55 -32.65 -21.78 1.95
CA THR A 55 -33.54 -21.83 3.11
C THR A 55 -32.86 -21.21 4.32
N CYS A 56 -33.66 -20.63 5.21
CA CYS A 56 -33.19 -20.00 6.45
C CYS A 56 -34.22 -20.27 7.56
N GLU A 57 -33.91 -21.23 8.43
CA GLU A 57 -34.80 -21.67 9.52
C GLU A 57 -34.20 -21.34 10.88
N LYS A 58 -35.04 -21.09 11.89
CA LYS A 58 -34.55 -20.85 13.25
C LYS A 58 -33.94 -22.13 13.82
N HIS A 59 -32.76 -22.03 14.44
CA HIS A 59 -32.09 -23.18 15.02
C HIS A 59 -32.91 -23.77 16.19
N PRO A 60 -33.18 -25.09 16.21
CA PRO A 60 -34.09 -25.71 17.19
C PRO A 60 -33.60 -25.56 18.65
N ASN A 61 -32.28 -25.55 18.84
CA ASN A 61 -31.63 -25.46 20.16
C ASN A 61 -30.92 -24.12 20.44
N ALA A 62 -31.19 -23.05 19.68
CA ALA A 62 -30.56 -21.75 19.87
C ALA A 62 -31.36 -20.57 19.29
N ASP A 63 -31.62 -19.54 20.11
CA ASP A 63 -32.45 -18.41 19.68
C ASP A 63 -31.79 -17.45 18.69
N LYS A 64 -30.46 -17.34 18.74
CA LYS A 64 -29.67 -16.41 17.91
C LYS A 64 -29.05 -17.05 16.67
N LEU A 65 -29.28 -18.35 16.45
CA LEU A 65 -28.69 -19.07 15.31
C LEU A 65 -29.78 -19.43 14.30
N LYS A 66 -29.41 -19.42 13.03
CA LYS A 66 -30.23 -19.84 11.91
C LYS A 66 -29.53 -21.03 11.22
N VAL A 67 -30.30 -22.02 10.81
CA VAL A 67 -29.84 -23.15 10.00
C VAL A 67 -30.20 -22.82 8.56
N THR A 68 -29.17 -22.68 7.72
CA THR A 68 -29.33 -22.34 6.31
C THR A 68 -28.98 -23.51 5.41
N THR A 69 -29.70 -23.62 4.30
CA THR A 69 -29.29 -24.49 3.19
C THR A 69 -28.74 -23.60 2.10
N VAL A 70 -27.48 -23.80 1.70
CA VAL A 70 -26.77 -22.93 0.76
C VAL A 70 -26.40 -23.73 -0.49
N ASN A 71 -26.67 -23.16 -1.66
CA ASN A 71 -26.21 -23.65 -2.95
C ASN A 71 -24.82 -23.09 -3.22
N LEU A 72 -23.83 -23.93 -3.53
CA LEU A 72 -22.46 -23.51 -3.87
C LEU A 72 -22.12 -23.71 -5.35
N GLY A 73 -23.13 -23.92 -6.22
CA GLY A 73 -22.92 -24.20 -7.64
C GLY A 73 -22.47 -25.63 -7.93
N THR A 74 -22.46 -26.49 -6.91
CA THR A 74 -22.21 -27.93 -7.04
C THR A 74 -23.52 -28.71 -6.92
N GLU A 75 -23.53 -30.00 -7.31
CA GLU A 75 -24.74 -30.85 -7.22
C GLU A 75 -25.30 -30.96 -5.79
N ASN A 76 -24.45 -30.81 -4.77
CA ASN A 76 -24.83 -30.98 -3.37
C ASN A 76 -25.01 -29.62 -2.68
N LYS A 77 -26.20 -29.42 -2.12
CA LYS A 77 -26.48 -28.29 -1.22
C LYS A 77 -25.89 -28.57 0.16
N VAL A 78 -25.33 -27.54 0.79
CA VAL A 78 -24.69 -27.67 2.11
C VAL A 78 -25.54 -27.01 3.19
N LYS A 79 -25.54 -27.60 4.39
CA LYS A 79 -26.12 -26.97 5.57
C LYS A 79 -25.08 -26.14 6.28
N ILE A 80 -25.38 -24.88 6.56
CA ILE A 80 -24.49 -23.96 7.28
C ILE A 80 -25.27 -23.28 8.39
N VAL A 81 -24.75 -23.32 9.61
CA VAL A 81 -25.32 -22.61 10.75
C VAL A 81 -24.73 -21.21 10.78
N CYS A 82 -25.59 -20.19 10.71
CA CYS A 82 -25.19 -18.79 10.68
C CYS A 82 -25.82 -18.03 11.86
N GLY A 83 -25.04 -17.18 12.52
CA GLY A 83 -25.51 -16.32 13.62
C GLY A 83 -25.83 -14.89 13.22
N ALA A 84 -25.56 -14.50 11.97
CA ALA A 84 -25.73 -13.12 11.54
C ALA A 84 -27.22 -12.76 11.43
N PRO A 85 -27.62 -11.56 11.90
CA PRO A 85 -29.03 -11.17 11.91
C PRO A 85 -29.60 -11.02 10.49
N ASN A 86 -28.76 -10.56 9.55
CA ASN A 86 -29.10 -10.22 8.17
C ASN A 86 -29.13 -11.40 7.19
N VAL A 87 -28.90 -12.64 7.65
CA VAL A 87 -29.00 -13.80 6.75
C VAL A 87 -30.46 -14.13 6.43
N GLU A 88 -30.80 -14.13 5.14
CA GLU A 88 -32.14 -14.34 4.59
C GLU A 88 -32.10 -15.19 3.31
N VAL A 89 -33.26 -15.72 2.90
CA VAL A 89 -33.41 -16.53 1.69
C VAL A 89 -33.24 -15.65 0.44
N GLY A 90 -32.54 -16.16 -0.57
CA GLY A 90 -32.26 -15.49 -1.84
C GLY A 90 -30.96 -14.70 -1.87
N LEU A 91 -30.32 -14.48 -0.71
CA LEU A 91 -29.06 -13.72 -0.66
C LEU A 91 -27.91 -14.51 -1.28
N LYS A 92 -27.10 -13.83 -2.10
CA LYS A 92 -25.77 -14.30 -2.51
C LYS A 92 -24.73 -13.84 -1.51
N VAL A 93 -23.91 -14.77 -1.06
CA VAL A 93 -23.03 -14.59 0.11
C VAL A 93 -21.70 -15.32 -0.14
N PRO A 94 -20.57 -14.82 0.38
CA PRO A 94 -19.32 -15.57 0.31
C PRO A 94 -19.35 -16.71 1.33
N VAL A 95 -18.96 -17.91 0.87
CA VAL A 95 -18.95 -19.12 1.69
C VAL A 95 -17.56 -19.73 1.70
N ALA A 96 -16.96 -19.82 2.88
CA ALA A 96 -15.76 -20.58 3.10
C ALA A 96 -16.10 -22.07 3.26
N THR A 97 -15.61 -22.89 2.32
CA THR A 97 -15.88 -24.32 2.27
C THR A 97 -15.04 -25.11 3.30
N ILE A 98 -15.37 -26.38 3.52
CA ILE A 98 -14.59 -27.24 4.42
C ILE A 98 -13.17 -27.38 3.87
N GLY A 99 -12.18 -27.10 4.70
CA GLY A 99 -10.78 -27.15 4.33
C GLY A 99 -10.16 -25.78 4.04
N THR A 100 -10.98 -24.77 3.77
CA THR A 100 -10.57 -23.38 3.56
C THR A 100 -9.79 -22.85 4.75
N LYS A 101 -8.71 -22.13 4.47
CA LYS A 101 -7.90 -21.44 5.47
C LYS A 101 -8.23 -19.95 5.40
N LEU A 102 -8.76 -19.41 6.47
CA LEU A 102 -8.98 -17.98 6.63
C LEU A 102 -7.97 -17.43 7.63
N TYR A 103 -7.75 -16.12 7.56
CA TYR A 103 -6.82 -15.41 8.41
C TYR A 103 -7.57 -14.28 9.12
N ASN A 104 -7.46 -14.22 10.44
CA ASN A 104 -8.06 -13.13 11.20
C ASN A 104 -7.25 -11.82 11.02
N GLN A 105 -7.73 -10.71 11.60
CA GLN A 105 -7.04 -9.41 11.54
C GLN A 105 -5.63 -9.43 12.15
N ASP A 106 -5.36 -10.33 13.10
CA ASP A 106 -4.03 -10.53 13.70
C ASP A 106 -3.12 -11.43 12.85
N GLY A 107 -3.60 -11.90 11.69
CA GLY A 107 -2.88 -12.78 10.77
C GLY A 107 -2.83 -14.25 11.17
N ASN A 108 -3.57 -14.65 12.21
CA ASN A 108 -3.69 -16.04 12.67
C ASN A 108 -4.56 -16.86 11.73
N GLU A 109 -4.04 -18.00 11.30
CA GLU A 109 -4.74 -18.95 10.45
C GLU A 109 -5.78 -19.74 11.25
N PHE A 110 -7.00 -19.84 10.72
CA PHE A 110 -7.99 -20.82 11.16
C PHE A 110 -8.56 -21.57 9.96
N LYS A 111 -8.66 -22.90 10.12
CA LYS A 111 -9.16 -23.79 9.07
C LYS A 111 -10.62 -24.12 9.30
N ILE A 112 -11.45 -23.94 8.27
CA ILE A 112 -12.86 -24.32 8.28
C ILE A 112 -12.96 -25.85 8.32
N LYS A 113 -13.68 -26.37 9.32
CA LYS A 113 -13.89 -27.80 9.54
C LYS A 113 -15.37 -28.10 9.60
N LYS A 114 -15.74 -29.33 9.25
CA LYS A 114 -17.09 -29.83 9.54
C LYS A 114 -17.32 -29.78 11.05
N GLY A 115 -18.35 -29.04 11.46
CA GLY A 115 -18.70 -28.83 12.86
C GLY A 115 -20.10 -29.32 13.17
N LYS A 116 -20.38 -29.58 14.45
CA LYS A 116 -21.73 -29.75 14.97
C LYS A 116 -22.00 -28.65 15.98
N ILE A 117 -22.85 -27.69 15.61
CA ILE A 117 -23.19 -26.55 16.46
C ILE A 117 -24.53 -26.87 17.10
N ARG A 118 -24.54 -27.09 18.42
CA ARG A 118 -25.77 -27.32 19.23
C ARG A 118 -26.73 -28.37 18.66
N GLY A 119 -26.19 -29.41 18.03
CA GLY A 119 -26.99 -30.53 17.50
C GLY A 119 -27.09 -30.56 15.97
N GLU A 120 -26.88 -29.43 15.30
CA GLU A 120 -26.98 -29.32 13.83
C GLU A 120 -25.60 -29.36 13.17
N GLU A 121 -25.51 -30.00 12.01
CA GLU A 121 -24.28 -30.03 11.23
C GLU A 121 -24.06 -28.71 10.47
N SER A 122 -22.83 -28.20 10.49
CA SER A 122 -22.39 -27.06 9.67
C SER A 122 -21.23 -27.49 8.78
N HIS A 123 -21.40 -27.32 7.47
CA HIS A 123 -20.49 -27.75 6.41
C HIS A 123 -19.81 -26.57 5.71
N GLY A 124 -19.39 -25.59 6.50
CA GLY A 124 -18.79 -24.35 6.02
C GLY A 124 -19.12 -23.18 6.93
N MET A 125 -18.82 -21.99 6.44
CA MET A 125 -19.08 -20.72 7.11
C MET A 125 -19.52 -19.68 6.06
N ILE A 126 -20.62 -18.97 6.33
CA ILE A 126 -20.98 -17.77 5.56
C ILE A 126 -20.20 -16.61 6.17
N CYS A 127 -19.44 -15.88 5.36
CA CYS A 127 -18.45 -14.95 5.86
C CYS A 127 -18.93 -13.48 5.88
N ALA A 128 -18.45 -12.74 6.87
CA ALA A 128 -18.49 -11.28 6.93
C ALA A 128 -17.26 -10.64 6.26
N GLU A 129 -17.25 -9.31 6.11
CA GLU A 129 -16.13 -8.61 5.43
C GLU A 129 -14.83 -8.68 6.23
N ASP A 130 -14.93 -8.58 7.55
CA ASP A 130 -13.81 -8.65 8.48
C ASP A 130 -13.18 -10.04 8.53
N GLU A 131 -14.00 -11.09 8.46
CA GLU A 131 -13.56 -12.49 8.39
C GLU A 131 -12.81 -12.82 7.10
N LEU A 132 -13.11 -12.12 6.00
CA LEU A 132 -12.42 -12.25 4.72
C LEU A 132 -11.24 -11.28 4.57
N GLY A 133 -10.99 -10.39 5.54
CA GLY A 133 -9.96 -9.36 5.44
C GLY A 133 -10.25 -8.30 4.35
N LEU A 134 -11.50 -8.16 3.93
CA LEU A 134 -11.96 -7.19 2.92
C LEU A 134 -12.32 -5.84 3.53
N GLY A 135 -12.70 -5.81 4.81
CA GLY A 135 -13.18 -4.60 5.48
C GLY A 135 -13.20 -4.69 7.01
N LYS A 136 -13.81 -3.69 7.64
CA LYS A 136 -14.05 -3.64 9.10
C LYS A 136 -15.51 -3.92 9.48
N GLY A 137 -16.38 -4.16 8.50
CA GLY A 137 -17.79 -4.44 8.72
C GLY A 137 -17.95 -5.76 9.48
N HIS A 138 -18.57 -5.71 10.66
CA HIS A 138 -18.86 -6.86 11.52
C HIS A 138 -20.34 -6.96 11.92
N ASP A 139 -21.19 -6.09 11.35
CA ASP A 139 -22.62 -6.00 11.69
C ASP A 139 -23.44 -7.19 11.14
N GLY A 140 -22.85 -8.01 10.28
CA GLY A 140 -23.47 -9.18 9.69
C GLY A 140 -22.64 -9.82 8.59
N ILE A 141 -23.24 -10.78 7.89
CA ILE A 141 -22.62 -11.41 6.71
C ILE A 141 -22.53 -10.42 5.55
N MET A 142 -21.54 -10.62 4.67
CA MET A 142 -21.44 -9.87 3.43
C MET A 142 -22.51 -10.36 2.44
N VAL A 143 -23.23 -9.41 1.84
CA VAL A 143 -24.21 -9.67 0.78
C VAL A 143 -23.62 -9.23 -0.54
N LEU A 144 -23.62 -10.13 -1.52
CA LEU A 144 -23.06 -9.93 -2.85
C LEU A 144 -24.15 -9.54 -3.85
N ASP A 145 -23.73 -8.98 -4.98
CA ASP A 145 -24.63 -8.64 -6.09
C ASP A 145 -25.34 -9.89 -6.64
N GLU A 146 -26.64 -9.77 -6.87
CA GLU A 146 -27.49 -10.83 -7.43
C GLU A 146 -27.06 -11.25 -8.84
N SER A 147 -26.27 -10.44 -9.57
CA SER A 147 -25.77 -10.79 -10.90
C SER A 147 -24.66 -11.85 -10.89
N ILE A 148 -23.98 -12.07 -9.76
CA ILE A 148 -22.78 -12.93 -9.70
C ILE A 148 -23.17 -14.40 -9.71
N GLU A 149 -22.58 -15.22 -10.59
CA GLU A 149 -22.94 -16.64 -10.68
C GLU A 149 -22.57 -17.43 -9.41
N VAL A 150 -23.47 -18.30 -8.96
CA VAL A 150 -23.24 -19.15 -7.77
C VAL A 150 -22.15 -20.17 -8.10
N GLY A 151 -21.21 -20.36 -7.18
CA GLY A 151 -20.03 -21.20 -7.35
C GLY A 151 -18.80 -20.48 -7.89
N THR A 152 -18.93 -19.21 -8.30
CA THR A 152 -17.79 -18.36 -8.68
C THR A 152 -16.80 -18.25 -7.52
N ALA A 153 -15.50 -18.34 -7.79
CA ALA A 153 -14.48 -18.13 -6.77
C ALA A 153 -14.51 -16.66 -6.30
N CYS A 154 -14.52 -16.45 -4.99
CA CYS A 154 -14.51 -15.09 -4.44
C CYS A 154 -13.22 -14.34 -4.79
N ALA A 155 -12.12 -15.06 -5.02
CA ALA A 155 -10.87 -14.48 -5.51
C ALA A 155 -11.07 -13.66 -6.80
N ASP A 156 -11.89 -14.17 -7.73
CA ASP A 156 -12.21 -13.51 -9.00
C ASP A 156 -13.19 -12.35 -8.80
N VAL A 157 -14.18 -12.52 -7.91
CA VAL A 157 -15.19 -11.49 -7.61
C VAL A 157 -14.53 -10.24 -6.99
N PHE A 158 -13.58 -10.44 -6.08
CA PHE A 158 -12.92 -9.34 -5.38
C PHE A 158 -11.61 -8.89 -6.03
N ASN A 159 -11.27 -9.45 -7.21
CA ASN A 159 -10.03 -9.17 -7.94
C ASN A 159 -8.78 -9.25 -7.04
N ILE A 160 -8.63 -10.38 -6.34
CA ILE A 160 -7.51 -10.56 -5.41
C ILE A 160 -6.20 -10.55 -6.20
N GLU A 161 -5.35 -9.58 -5.90
CA GLU A 161 -4.06 -9.43 -6.57
C GLU A 161 -3.07 -10.42 -5.96
N THR A 162 -2.48 -11.26 -6.80
CA THR A 162 -1.33 -12.11 -6.44
C THR A 162 -0.07 -11.50 -7.05
N ASP A 163 0.96 -11.38 -6.22
CA ASP A 163 2.25 -10.82 -6.59
C ASP A 163 3.39 -11.69 -6.04
N TYR A 164 4.58 -11.49 -6.60
CA TYR A 164 5.81 -12.08 -6.12
C TYR A 164 6.78 -10.95 -5.80
N VAL A 165 7.32 -10.95 -4.59
CA VAL A 165 8.17 -9.89 -4.09
C VAL A 165 9.58 -10.43 -3.92
N PHE A 166 10.52 -9.82 -4.64
CA PHE A 166 11.94 -10.11 -4.51
C PHE A 166 12.52 -9.36 -3.32
N GLU A 167 13.23 -10.08 -2.46
CA GLU A 167 14.08 -9.49 -1.43
C GLU A 167 15.51 -9.38 -1.97
N ILE A 168 15.95 -8.16 -2.25
CA ILE A 168 17.25 -7.87 -2.84
C ILE A 168 18.23 -7.37 -1.77
N GLY A 169 19.35 -8.07 -1.61
CA GLY A 169 20.49 -7.72 -0.76
C GLY A 169 21.32 -6.59 -1.40
N LEU A 170 20.83 -5.35 -1.30
CA LEU A 170 21.43 -4.23 -2.05
C LEU A 170 22.74 -3.75 -1.43
N THR A 171 23.77 -3.60 -2.26
CA THR A 171 25.07 -3.03 -1.86
C THR A 171 25.04 -1.49 -1.86
N PRO A 172 25.79 -0.80 -0.97
CA PRO A 172 25.71 0.66 -0.84
C PRO A 172 26.07 1.46 -2.10
N ASN A 173 26.81 0.87 -3.04
CA ASN A 173 27.16 1.49 -4.32
C ASN A 173 26.03 1.41 -5.37
N ARG A 174 24.92 0.73 -5.07
CA ARG A 174 23.78 0.51 -5.97
C ARG A 174 22.52 1.25 -5.53
N SER A 175 22.67 2.45 -4.97
CA SER A 175 21.52 3.30 -4.60
C SER A 175 20.57 3.58 -5.76
N ASP A 176 21.07 3.47 -6.99
CA ASP A 176 20.30 3.59 -8.22
C ASP A 176 19.22 2.50 -8.39
N ALA A 177 19.39 1.35 -7.73
CA ALA A 177 18.43 0.24 -7.71
C ALA A 177 17.56 0.23 -6.42
N MET A 178 17.50 1.34 -5.69
CA MET A 178 16.58 1.53 -4.55
C MET A 178 15.13 1.81 -4.97
N SER A 179 14.75 1.53 -6.22
CA SER A 179 13.40 1.69 -6.75
C SER A 179 13.06 0.63 -7.80
N HIS A 180 11.76 0.45 -8.06
CA HIS A 180 11.29 -0.44 -9.12
C HIS A 180 11.80 -0.01 -10.49
N TYR A 181 11.87 1.30 -10.76
CA TYR A 181 12.45 1.82 -11.99
C TYR A 181 13.95 1.47 -12.12
N GLY A 182 14.71 1.63 -11.03
CA GLY A 182 16.14 1.28 -11.00
C GLY A 182 16.39 -0.20 -11.30
N VAL A 183 15.63 -1.08 -10.64
CA VAL A 183 15.71 -2.54 -10.85
C VAL A 183 15.23 -2.93 -12.25
N ALA A 184 14.18 -2.30 -12.77
CA ALA A 184 13.73 -2.50 -14.15
C ALA A 184 14.82 -2.12 -15.16
N ARG A 185 15.57 -1.04 -14.92
CA ARG A 185 16.67 -0.64 -15.80
C ARG A 185 17.78 -1.69 -15.86
N ASP A 186 18.16 -2.26 -14.73
CA ASP A 186 19.13 -3.35 -14.65
C ASP A 186 18.63 -4.61 -15.35
N LEU A 187 17.40 -5.03 -15.02
CA LEU A 187 16.78 -6.21 -15.63
C LEU A 187 16.71 -6.08 -17.16
N ARG A 188 16.38 -4.88 -17.67
CA ARG A 188 16.41 -4.58 -19.10
C ARG A 188 17.80 -4.78 -19.70
N ALA A 189 18.86 -4.35 -19.02
CA ALA A 189 20.23 -4.53 -19.51
C ALA A 189 20.60 -6.02 -19.62
N GLY A 190 20.22 -6.84 -18.63
CA GLY A 190 20.38 -8.29 -18.68
C GLY A 190 19.57 -8.95 -19.82
N LEU A 191 18.32 -8.53 -20.01
CA LEU A 191 17.48 -9.04 -21.10
C LEU A 191 18.06 -8.71 -22.48
N ILE A 192 18.62 -7.50 -22.66
CA ILE A 192 19.30 -7.10 -23.89
C ILE A 192 20.50 -8.01 -24.17
N GLN A 193 21.28 -8.35 -23.13
CA GLN A 193 22.40 -9.28 -23.26
C GLN A 193 21.95 -10.69 -23.68
N GLN A 194 20.76 -11.12 -23.26
CA GLN A 194 20.13 -12.38 -23.67
C GLN A 194 19.41 -12.29 -25.04
N GLY A 195 19.47 -11.14 -25.73
CA GLY A 195 18.88 -10.95 -27.06
C GLY A 195 17.41 -10.49 -27.04
N THR A 196 16.86 -10.14 -25.89
CA THR A 196 15.50 -9.59 -25.75
C THR A 196 15.55 -8.09 -25.47
N ASN A 197 15.09 -7.27 -26.41
CA ASN A 197 15.03 -5.83 -26.20
C ASN A 197 13.59 -5.40 -25.87
N LEU A 198 13.38 -5.02 -24.61
CA LEU A 198 12.13 -4.43 -24.16
C LEU A 198 12.25 -2.90 -24.07
N GLU A 199 11.16 -2.20 -24.34
CA GLU A 199 11.05 -0.77 -24.07
C GLU A 199 10.97 -0.53 -22.55
N LEU A 200 11.69 0.48 -22.07
CA LEU A 200 11.56 0.95 -20.70
C LEU A 200 10.47 2.02 -20.65
N ILE A 201 9.31 1.65 -20.13
CA ILE A 201 8.11 2.49 -20.04
C ILE A 201 8.26 3.39 -18.81
N THR A 202 8.06 4.70 -18.98
CA THR A 202 8.06 5.66 -17.85
C THR A 202 6.65 6.20 -17.62
N PRO A 203 6.28 6.58 -16.38
CA PRO A 203 5.00 7.21 -16.12
C PRO A 203 4.85 8.49 -16.96
N SER A 204 3.70 8.63 -17.64
CA SER A 204 3.42 9.83 -18.43
C SER A 204 3.08 11.01 -17.51
N VAL A 205 3.63 12.18 -17.83
CA VAL A 205 3.29 13.46 -17.18
C VAL A 205 2.41 14.35 -18.05
N SER A 206 1.92 13.84 -19.18
CA SER A 206 1.19 14.63 -20.19
C SER A 206 -0.14 15.20 -19.70
N ASP A 207 -0.75 14.58 -18.68
CA ASP A 207 -2.03 15.03 -18.13
C ASP A 207 -1.86 16.16 -17.11
N PHE A 208 -0.62 16.43 -16.69
CA PHE A 208 -0.34 17.50 -15.75
C PHE A 208 -0.51 18.88 -16.42
N HIS A 209 -1.34 19.72 -15.80
CA HIS A 209 -1.52 21.11 -16.17
C HIS A 209 -1.75 21.96 -14.92
N VAL A 210 -1.40 23.25 -15.01
CA VAL A 210 -1.63 24.20 -13.92
C VAL A 210 -3.02 24.80 -14.12
N ASP A 211 -3.96 24.46 -13.24
CA ASP A 211 -5.29 25.03 -13.22
C ASP A 211 -5.25 26.49 -12.76
N GLU A 212 -4.68 26.73 -11.57
CA GLU A 212 -4.64 28.04 -10.93
C GLU A 212 -3.28 28.31 -10.26
N ARG A 213 -3.01 29.58 -9.92
CA ARG A 213 -1.78 30.03 -9.24
C ARG A 213 -2.11 30.84 -7.98
N VAL A 214 -3.04 30.34 -7.18
CA VAL A 214 -3.62 31.05 -6.03
C VAL A 214 -2.76 30.94 -4.75
N LEU A 215 -2.05 29.83 -4.56
CA LEU A 215 -1.22 29.58 -3.39
C LEU A 215 0.24 29.45 -3.81
N LYS A 216 0.91 30.57 -4.06
CA LYS A 216 2.34 30.56 -4.39
C LYS A 216 3.16 30.52 -3.10
N ILE A 217 4.07 29.55 -3.00
CA ILE A 217 5.09 29.49 -1.94
C ILE A 217 6.45 29.73 -2.58
N ASP A 218 7.15 30.75 -2.11
CA ASP A 218 8.50 31.08 -2.58
C ASP A 218 9.54 30.16 -1.92
N ILE A 219 10.61 29.84 -2.65
CA ILE A 219 11.68 28.95 -2.19
C ILE A 219 12.99 29.73 -2.24
N GLU A 220 13.72 29.73 -1.13
CA GLU A 220 15.06 30.27 -1.05
C GLU A 220 16.02 29.21 -0.50
N VAL A 221 17.02 28.85 -1.30
CA VAL A 221 18.08 27.93 -0.91
C VAL A 221 19.33 28.75 -0.60
N SER A 222 19.77 28.72 0.66
CA SER A 222 20.92 29.51 1.11
C SER A 222 22.25 28.93 0.60
N ASP A 223 22.38 27.61 0.57
CA ASP A 223 23.58 26.90 0.10
C ASP A 223 23.23 25.93 -1.04
N LYS A 224 23.64 26.29 -2.26
CA LYS A 224 23.37 25.51 -3.48
C LYS A 224 24.34 24.34 -3.68
N ASP A 225 25.46 24.32 -2.96
CA ASP A 225 26.37 23.18 -3.00
C ASP A 225 25.78 22.04 -2.15
N LEU A 226 25.18 22.39 -1.01
CA LEU A 226 24.45 21.44 -0.15
C LEU A 226 23.09 21.03 -0.72
N VAL A 227 22.40 21.94 -1.39
CA VAL A 227 21.08 21.66 -1.99
C VAL A 227 21.05 22.12 -3.45
N PRO A 228 21.63 21.34 -4.37
CA PRO A 228 21.69 21.71 -5.79
C PRO A 228 20.32 21.86 -6.44
N ARG A 229 19.28 21.20 -5.91
CA ARG A 229 17.93 21.28 -6.43
C ARG A 229 16.90 21.17 -5.33
N TYR A 230 15.95 22.10 -5.31
CA TYR A 230 14.77 22.06 -4.46
C TYR A 230 13.59 22.61 -5.26
N ASP A 231 12.66 21.73 -5.60
CA ASP A 231 11.44 22.06 -6.32
C ASP A 231 10.24 21.92 -5.39
N GLY A 232 9.23 22.76 -5.61
CA GLY A 232 8.00 22.74 -4.85
C GLY A 232 6.80 23.05 -5.72
N ILE A 233 5.69 22.36 -5.45
CA ILE A 233 4.39 22.65 -6.06
C ILE A 233 3.31 22.68 -5.00
N THR A 234 2.38 23.62 -5.11
CA THR A 234 1.20 23.67 -4.27
C THR A 234 0.02 23.00 -4.95
N ILE A 235 -0.73 22.23 -4.16
CA ILE A 235 -1.95 21.54 -4.59
C ILE A 235 -3.05 21.93 -3.61
N THR A 236 -4.10 22.58 -4.09
CA THR A 236 -5.23 23.06 -3.29
C THR A 236 -6.46 22.16 -3.47
N ASP A 237 -7.48 22.41 -2.66
CA ASP A 237 -8.79 21.76 -2.75
C ASP A 237 -8.73 20.23 -2.66
N ILE A 238 -7.80 19.74 -1.83
CA ILE A 238 -7.65 18.31 -1.58
C ILE A 238 -8.51 17.84 -0.41
N GLU A 239 -8.85 16.56 -0.42
CA GLU A 239 -9.49 15.86 0.68
C GLU A 239 -8.57 14.73 1.14
N VAL A 240 -8.28 14.68 2.44
CA VAL A 240 -7.48 13.60 3.03
C VAL A 240 -8.36 12.38 3.25
N LYS A 241 -8.03 11.26 2.60
CA LYS A 241 -8.79 10.01 2.69
C LYS A 241 -7.88 8.81 2.43
N ASP A 242 -8.44 7.61 2.60
CA ASP A 242 -7.74 6.39 2.23
C ASP A 242 -7.34 6.38 0.75
N SER A 243 -6.13 5.89 0.48
CA SER A 243 -5.63 5.73 -0.89
C SER A 243 -6.45 4.73 -1.69
N PRO A 244 -6.48 4.84 -3.02
CA PRO A 244 -7.00 3.79 -3.89
C PRO A 244 -6.38 2.42 -3.57
N LYS A 245 -7.19 1.35 -3.67
CA LYS A 245 -6.78 -0.01 -3.26
C LYS A 245 -5.50 -0.48 -3.95
N TRP A 246 -5.29 -0.13 -5.22
CA TRP A 246 -4.10 -0.52 -5.98
C TRP A 246 -2.80 0.10 -5.43
N ILE A 247 -2.83 1.36 -4.95
CA ILE A 247 -1.68 1.98 -4.26
C ILE A 247 -1.44 1.26 -2.93
N GLN A 248 -2.51 1.06 -2.16
CA GLN A 248 -2.40 0.37 -0.88
C GLN A 248 -1.81 -1.03 -1.03
N ASN A 249 -2.25 -1.80 -2.03
CA ASN A 249 -1.78 -3.16 -2.28
C ASN A 249 -0.29 -3.17 -2.64
N ARG A 250 0.16 -2.27 -3.54
CA ARG A 250 1.58 -2.16 -3.91
C ARG A 250 2.47 -1.80 -2.73
N LEU A 251 2.06 -0.83 -1.91
CA LEU A 251 2.79 -0.45 -0.70
C LEU A 251 2.84 -1.60 0.31
N LYS A 252 1.70 -2.25 0.57
CA LYS A 252 1.62 -3.41 1.47
C LYS A 252 2.52 -4.55 1.00
N ALA A 253 2.58 -4.80 -0.32
CA ALA A 253 3.41 -5.86 -0.88
C ALA A 253 4.89 -5.69 -0.57
N ILE A 254 5.38 -4.45 -0.54
CA ILE A 254 6.77 -4.15 -0.15
C ILE A 254 6.95 -3.86 1.35
N GLY A 255 5.93 -4.12 2.17
CA GLY A 255 5.99 -4.01 3.63
C GLY A 255 5.68 -2.62 4.20
N ILE A 256 5.10 -1.72 3.40
CA ILE A 256 4.74 -0.37 3.83
C ILE A 256 3.26 -0.33 4.20
N ASN A 257 2.96 0.17 5.40
CA ASN A 257 1.60 0.35 5.87
C ASN A 257 1.02 1.66 5.31
N PRO A 258 -0.03 1.60 4.46
CA PRO A 258 -0.72 2.77 3.96
C PRO A 258 -1.36 3.58 5.09
N LYS A 259 -1.41 4.90 4.94
CA LYS A 259 -1.95 5.85 5.93
C LYS A 259 -3.06 6.73 5.34
N ASN A 260 -2.78 7.45 4.25
CA ASN A 260 -3.72 8.30 3.54
C ASN A 260 -3.17 8.64 2.15
N ASN A 261 -4.03 9.14 1.27
CA ASN A 261 -3.72 9.49 -0.11
C ASN A 261 -2.51 10.40 -0.31
N ILE A 262 -2.18 11.28 0.66
CA ILE A 262 -1.04 12.20 0.55
C ILE A 262 0.27 11.52 0.96
N VAL A 263 0.29 10.83 2.09
CA VAL A 263 1.50 10.14 2.57
C VAL A 263 1.81 8.92 1.70
N ASP A 264 0.77 8.26 1.22
CA ASP A 264 0.93 7.04 0.42
C ASP A 264 1.45 7.37 -0.97
N ILE A 265 1.02 8.48 -1.59
CA ILE A 265 1.51 8.84 -2.93
C ILE A 265 2.99 9.24 -2.91
N THR A 266 3.47 9.90 -1.85
CA THR A 266 4.90 10.23 -1.72
C THR A 266 5.76 8.98 -1.53
N ASN A 267 5.32 8.03 -0.70
CA ASN A 267 5.96 6.73 -0.55
C ASN A 267 5.89 5.90 -1.84
N TYR A 268 4.75 5.96 -2.54
CA TYR A 268 4.57 5.28 -3.80
C TYR A 268 5.60 5.77 -4.82
N VAL A 269 5.74 7.08 -5.03
CA VAL A 269 6.73 7.65 -5.96
C VAL A 269 8.17 7.36 -5.53
N LEU A 270 8.47 7.38 -4.22
CA LEU A 270 9.77 6.97 -3.69
C LEU A 270 10.12 5.55 -4.15
N HIS A 271 9.23 4.58 -3.94
CA HIS A 271 9.51 3.20 -4.31
C HIS A 271 9.35 2.94 -5.81
N GLU A 272 8.56 3.75 -6.52
CA GLU A 272 8.40 3.70 -7.97
C GLU A 272 9.69 4.13 -8.69
N LEU A 273 10.14 5.37 -8.42
CA LEU A 273 11.16 6.06 -9.19
C LEU A 273 12.48 6.26 -8.43
N GLY A 274 12.47 6.15 -7.10
CA GLY A 274 13.65 6.38 -6.26
C GLY A 274 13.81 7.82 -5.79
N GLN A 275 12.77 8.64 -5.94
CA GLN A 275 12.76 10.04 -5.50
C GLN A 275 11.93 10.19 -4.22
N PRO A 276 12.57 10.43 -3.06
CA PRO A 276 11.85 10.83 -1.86
C PRO A 276 11.09 12.13 -2.11
N LEU A 277 9.83 12.16 -1.71
CA LEU A 277 8.98 13.35 -1.71
C LEU A 277 8.47 13.61 -0.30
N HIS A 278 8.21 14.87 0.01
CA HIS A 278 7.57 15.26 1.27
C HIS A 278 6.38 16.17 1.00
N ALA A 279 5.33 16.07 1.81
CA ALA A 279 4.15 16.93 1.71
C ALA A 279 3.98 17.68 3.03
N PHE A 280 4.10 19.00 2.97
CA PHE A 280 3.76 19.88 4.08
C PHE A 280 2.31 20.30 3.98
N ASP A 281 1.66 20.52 5.12
CA ASP A 281 0.43 21.30 5.12
C ASP A 281 0.76 22.75 4.75
N ALA A 282 0.27 23.21 3.61
CA ALA A 282 0.65 24.51 3.06
C ALA A 282 0.23 25.66 3.99
N THR A 283 -0.84 25.48 4.78
CA THR A 283 -1.32 26.51 5.73
C THR A 283 -0.37 26.72 6.90
N LYS A 284 0.54 25.76 7.12
CA LYS A 284 1.52 25.80 8.21
C LYS A 284 2.85 26.40 7.80
N ILE A 285 3.07 26.65 6.51
CA ILE A 285 4.25 27.34 6.00
C ILE A 285 4.02 28.85 6.14
N ARG A 286 4.55 29.44 7.22
CA ARG A 286 4.34 30.87 7.50
C ARG A 286 5.01 31.75 6.45
N GLY A 287 4.31 32.84 6.11
CA GLY A 287 4.77 33.82 5.13
C GLY A 287 4.82 33.31 3.70
N ASN A 288 4.26 32.12 3.41
CA ASN A 288 4.30 31.50 2.08
C ASN A 288 5.72 31.45 1.51
N LYS A 289 6.71 31.17 2.35
CA LYS A 289 8.11 31.07 1.94
C LYS A 289 8.80 29.93 2.68
N VAL A 290 9.53 29.14 1.93
CA VAL A 290 10.41 28.08 2.41
C VAL A 290 11.85 28.55 2.31
N LEU A 291 12.57 28.44 3.42
CA LEU A 291 14.01 28.67 3.52
C LEU A 291 14.71 27.32 3.70
N VAL A 292 15.67 27.00 2.84
CA VAL A 292 16.49 25.79 2.95
C VAL A 292 17.90 26.21 3.36
N LYS A 293 18.24 25.97 4.62
CA LYS A 293 19.46 26.47 5.28
C LYS A 293 19.89 25.56 6.42
N THR A 294 21.09 25.76 6.94
CA THR A 294 21.48 25.20 8.25
C THR A 294 21.05 26.14 9.38
N LEU A 295 20.93 25.61 10.60
CA LEU A 295 20.60 26.34 11.82
C LEU A 295 21.75 26.29 12.83
N ASP A 296 21.66 27.08 13.89
CA ASP A 296 22.68 27.08 14.95
C ASP A 296 22.76 25.72 15.66
N GLU A 297 23.99 25.31 16.00
CA GLU A 297 24.26 24.10 16.77
C GLU A 297 23.43 24.05 18.06
N GLY A 298 22.78 22.92 18.31
CA GLY A 298 21.95 22.70 19.49
C GLY A 298 20.53 23.24 19.39
N THR A 299 20.12 23.78 18.24
CA THR A 299 18.73 24.15 17.98
C THR A 299 17.81 22.96 18.24
N SER A 300 16.75 23.17 19.02
CA SER A 300 15.82 22.09 19.38
C SER A 300 14.74 21.94 18.32
N PHE A 301 14.44 20.70 17.93
CA PHE A 301 13.42 20.38 16.95
C PHE A 301 12.67 19.10 17.31
N LYS A 302 11.34 19.13 17.22
CA LYS A 302 10.49 17.98 17.52
C LYS A 302 10.02 17.30 16.24
N THR A 303 10.47 16.06 16.04
CA THR A 303 10.15 15.28 14.85
C THR A 303 8.79 14.59 14.96
N LEU A 304 8.27 14.10 13.83
CA LEU A 304 6.95 13.47 13.72
C LEU A 304 6.74 12.20 14.58
N ASP A 305 7.81 11.62 15.10
CA ASP A 305 7.80 10.54 16.11
C ASP A 305 7.56 11.07 17.54
N GLY A 306 7.46 12.40 17.71
CA GLY A 306 7.27 13.07 19.00
C GLY A 306 8.57 13.25 19.80
N ILE A 307 9.72 12.87 19.26
CA ILE A 307 11.02 12.98 19.92
C ILE A 307 11.61 14.36 19.68
N GLU A 308 12.12 14.98 20.74
CA GLU A 308 12.88 16.22 20.66
C GLU A 308 14.36 15.92 20.37
N ARG A 309 14.90 16.57 19.34
CA ARG A 309 16.26 16.37 18.83
C ARG A 309 17.00 17.70 18.84
N LYS A 310 18.31 17.64 19.07
CA LYS A 310 19.21 18.78 18.93
C LYS A 310 19.91 18.69 17.60
N LEU A 311 19.81 19.74 16.81
CA LEU A 311 20.42 19.82 15.49
C LEU A 311 21.91 20.11 15.60
N SER A 312 22.69 19.57 14.68
CA SER A 312 24.05 20.04 14.41
C SER A 312 24.02 21.24 13.46
N ALA A 313 25.06 22.07 13.49
CA ALA A 313 25.26 23.16 12.53
C ALA A 313 25.42 22.68 11.07
N ASP A 314 25.72 21.40 10.86
CA ASP A 314 25.81 20.77 9.55
C ASP A 314 24.44 20.25 9.04
N ASP A 315 23.41 20.20 9.89
CA ASP A 315 22.10 19.68 9.51
C ASP A 315 21.35 20.68 8.62
N ILE A 316 20.95 20.21 7.44
CA ILE A 316 20.15 20.98 6.51
C ILE A 316 18.70 20.96 6.99
N MET A 317 18.13 22.14 7.16
CA MET A 317 16.76 22.35 7.62
C MET A 317 15.93 23.03 6.55
N ILE A 318 14.67 22.62 6.49
CA ILE A 318 13.62 23.32 5.76
C ILE A 318 12.85 24.13 6.81
N CYS A 319 12.81 25.45 6.63
CA CYS A 319 12.21 26.39 7.57
C CYS A 319 11.15 27.27 6.87
N ASP A 320 10.31 27.92 7.67
CA ASP A 320 9.46 29.01 7.19
C ASP A 320 10.21 30.36 7.14
N VAL A 321 9.51 31.44 6.76
CA VAL A 321 10.10 32.78 6.66
C VAL A 321 10.69 33.33 7.97
N ASP A 322 10.16 32.89 9.11
CA ASP A 322 10.58 33.32 10.45
C ASP A 322 11.70 32.40 11.00
N GLU A 323 12.27 31.55 10.13
CA GLU A 323 13.29 30.55 10.45
C GLU A 323 12.82 29.44 11.42
N ASN A 324 11.50 29.24 11.56
CA ASN A 324 11.01 28.11 12.33
C ASN A 324 11.27 26.79 11.57
N PRO A 325 11.91 25.79 12.19
CA PRO A 325 12.19 24.52 11.53
C PRO A 325 10.90 23.74 11.25
N LEU A 326 10.78 23.25 10.02
CA LEU A 326 9.65 22.45 9.55
C LEU A 326 10.04 20.98 9.30
N CYS A 327 11.27 20.72 8.86
CA CYS A 327 11.75 19.37 8.52
C CYS A 327 13.28 19.32 8.55
N ILE A 328 13.85 18.20 9.03
CA ILE A 328 15.25 17.85 8.82
C ILE A 328 15.35 17.30 7.40
N ALA A 329 16.00 18.06 6.51
CA ALA A 329 16.01 17.81 5.09
C ALA A 329 16.52 16.40 4.75
N GLY A 330 15.79 15.68 3.92
CA GLY A 330 16.15 14.32 3.49
C GLY A 330 16.08 13.23 4.56
N VAL A 331 15.73 13.56 5.82
CA VAL A 331 15.76 12.61 6.94
C VAL A 331 14.38 12.46 7.61
N LEU A 332 13.84 13.52 8.22
CA LEU A 332 12.63 13.40 9.02
C LEU A 332 11.85 14.71 9.15
N GLY A 333 10.55 14.64 8.86
CA GLY A 333 9.63 15.78 8.99
C GLY A 333 9.33 16.16 10.44
N GLY A 334 8.91 17.41 10.63
CA GLY A 334 8.46 17.94 11.90
C GLY A 334 7.05 17.51 12.29
N LEU A 335 6.80 17.47 13.60
CA LEU A 335 5.47 17.15 14.12
C LEU A 335 4.42 18.21 13.73
N GLU A 336 4.81 19.48 13.73
CA GLU A 336 3.87 20.58 13.56
C GLU A 336 3.54 20.86 12.11
N SER A 337 4.46 20.60 11.17
CA SER A 337 4.36 20.96 9.74
C SER A 337 3.67 19.90 8.87
N GLY A 338 3.51 18.68 9.39
CA GLY A 338 2.94 17.55 8.66
C GLY A 338 1.44 17.69 8.37
N VAL A 339 0.98 16.91 7.39
CA VAL A 339 -0.43 16.82 7.01
C VAL A 339 -1.30 16.17 8.09
N SER A 340 -2.57 16.56 8.14
CA SER A 340 -3.59 16.06 9.06
C SER A 340 -4.88 15.72 8.31
N GLU A 341 -5.85 15.10 8.97
CA GLU A 341 -7.18 14.83 8.40
C GLU A 341 -7.92 16.09 7.92
N ASN A 342 -7.56 17.27 8.44
CA ASN A 342 -8.17 18.55 8.08
C ASN A 342 -7.41 19.32 7.00
N THR A 343 -6.31 18.77 6.46
CA THR A 343 -5.47 19.48 5.48
C THR A 343 -6.20 19.57 4.14
N THR A 344 -6.36 20.79 3.64
CA THR A 344 -7.03 21.07 2.34
C THR A 344 -6.07 21.60 1.28
N SER A 345 -4.82 21.86 1.63
CA SER A 345 -3.79 22.33 0.69
C SER A 345 -2.42 21.84 1.13
N VAL A 346 -1.63 21.36 0.17
CA VAL A 346 -0.28 20.85 0.43
C VAL A 346 0.77 21.58 -0.40
N PHE A 347 1.96 21.68 0.17
CA PHE A 347 3.19 22.00 -0.56
C PHE A 347 3.99 20.70 -0.71
N LEU A 348 4.06 20.19 -1.94
CA LEU A 348 4.80 18.99 -2.28
C LEU A 348 6.25 19.36 -2.62
N GLU A 349 7.18 18.84 -1.84
CA GLU A 349 8.63 18.99 -1.99
C GLU A 349 9.22 17.84 -2.81
N SER A 350 10.09 18.20 -3.75
CA SER A 350 11.03 17.30 -4.43
C SER A 350 12.43 17.92 -4.45
N ALA A 351 13.37 17.32 -3.74
CA ALA A 351 14.70 17.89 -3.56
C ALA A 351 15.83 16.89 -3.83
N TYR A 352 17.01 17.43 -4.15
CA TYR A 352 18.28 16.73 -4.18
C TYR A 352 19.22 17.41 -3.19
N PHE A 353 19.61 16.65 -2.17
CA PHE A 353 20.52 17.07 -1.12
C PHE A 353 21.88 16.42 -1.31
N ASP A 354 22.94 17.08 -0.84
CA ASP A 354 24.29 16.52 -0.83
C ASP A 354 24.31 15.18 -0.04
N PRO A 355 24.71 14.06 -0.67
CA PRO A 355 24.68 12.75 -0.02
C PRO A 355 25.62 12.63 1.19
N VAL A 356 26.71 13.41 1.24
CA VAL A 356 27.67 13.34 2.34
C VAL A 356 27.09 14.00 3.59
N SER A 357 26.43 15.14 3.43
CA SER A 357 25.72 15.84 4.51
C SER A 357 24.56 15.00 5.05
N ILE A 358 23.69 14.49 4.18
CA ILE A 358 22.56 13.63 4.61
C ILE A 358 23.03 12.37 5.34
N ARG A 359 24.20 11.81 4.98
CA ARG A 359 24.75 10.64 5.67
C ARG A 359 25.26 10.94 7.08
N LYS A 360 25.62 12.19 7.38
CA LYS A 360 26.16 12.58 8.69
C LYS A 360 25.05 12.89 9.71
N THR A 361 23.97 13.52 9.25
CA THR A 361 22.74 13.78 10.01
C THR A 361 22.07 12.48 10.43
#